data_AF-A0A2U2N7G0-F1
#
_entry.id   AF-A0A2U2N7G0-F1
#
_cell.length_a   1.000
_cell.length_b   1.000
_cell.length_c   1.000
_cell.angle_alpha   90.00
_cell.angle_beta   90.00
_cell.angle_gamma   90.00
#
_symmetry.space_group_name_H-M   'P 1'
#
loop_
_entity.id
_entity.type
_entity.pdbx_description
1 polymer ?
#
loop_
_entity_poly.entity_id
_entity_poly.type
_entity_poly.pdbx_seq_one_letter_code
_entity_poly.pdbx_strand_id
1 'polypeptide(L)'
;MTLPGFDDYYTPNEGLQEKATKELIDSYVQGRPLNPSAVYICKTMINIARNFDALNAKGRDTSRVMAQLLSWYQELENKSPAAKELDPALTALLAEAKA
;
A
#
# COMPACT_ATOMS: atom_id res chain seq x y z
N MET A 1 4.97 -12.05 3.74
CA MET A 1 6.42 -11.73 3.86
C MET A 1 6.46 -10.32 4.43
N THR A 2 7.20 -10.05 5.51
CA THR A 2 7.20 -8.71 6.11
C THR A 2 7.90 -7.73 5.17
N LEU A 3 7.26 -6.60 4.88
CA LEU A 3 7.93 -5.53 4.14
C LEU A 3 9.12 -5.00 4.96
N PRO A 4 10.27 -4.68 4.33
CA PRO A 4 11.41 -4.13 5.05
C PRO A 4 11.02 -2.90 5.89
N GLY A 5 11.29 -2.95 7.20
CA GLY A 5 10.96 -1.88 8.13
C GLY A 5 9.49 -1.85 8.60
N PHE A 6 8.75 -2.94 8.39
CA PHE A 6 7.39 -3.18 8.91
C PHE A 6 7.35 -4.24 10.01
N ASP A 7 8.48 -4.65 10.57
CA ASP A 7 8.54 -5.77 11.54
C ASP A 7 7.61 -5.55 12.74
N ASP A 8 7.51 -4.32 13.26
CA ASP A 8 6.59 -3.94 14.35
C ASP A 8 5.10 -3.91 13.95
N TYR A 9 4.82 -3.98 12.64
CA TYR A 9 3.46 -3.92 12.12
C TYR A 9 2.81 -5.30 12.00
N TYR A 10 3.55 -6.40 11.94
CA TYR A 10 2.97 -7.75 11.82
C TYR A 10 2.94 -8.41 13.20
N THR A 11 1.76 -8.45 13.82
CA THR A 11 1.54 -9.03 15.15
C THR A 11 0.54 -10.20 15.04
N PRO A 12 0.51 -11.16 15.98
CA PRO A 12 -0.38 -12.32 15.88
C PRO A 12 -1.88 -12.01 15.92
N ASN A 13 -2.27 -10.88 16.52
CA ASN A 13 -3.66 -10.53 16.79
C ASN A 13 -4.08 -9.29 15.97
N GLU A 14 -4.21 -9.47 14.66
CA GLU A 14 -4.59 -8.41 13.73
C GLU A 14 -6.12 -8.29 13.65
N GLY A 15 -6.61 -7.05 13.57
CA GLY A 15 -8.01 -6.80 13.24
C GLY A 15 -8.31 -7.11 11.77
N LEU A 16 -9.60 -7.22 11.42
CA LEU A 16 -10.02 -7.60 10.06
C LEU A 16 -9.60 -6.56 9.03
N GLN A 17 -9.74 -5.27 9.36
CA GLN A 17 -9.36 -4.19 8.45
C GLN A 17 -7.84 -4.06 8.36
N GLU A 18 -7.12 -4.22 9.47
CA GLU A 18 -5.65 -4.27 9.49
C GLU A 18 -5.14 -5.36 8.56
N LYS A 19 -5.68 -6.58 8.67
CA LYS A 19 -5.30 -7.72 7.83
C LYS A 19 -5.56 -7.44 6.35
N ALA A 20 -6.76 -6.99 5.99
CA ALA A 20 -7.10 -6.65 4.61
C ALA A 20 -6.20 -5.53 4.04
N THR A 21 -5.84 -4.56 4.85
CA THR A 21 -4.94 -3.47 4.44
C THR A 21 -3.52 -3.97 4.19
N LYS A 22 -3.02 -4.91 4.99
CA LYS A 22 -1.72 -5.55 4.76
C LYS A 22 -1.71 -6.39 3.49
N GLU A 23 -2.76 -7.17 3.24
CA GLU A 23 -2.92 -7.95 2.00
C GLU A 23 -2.95 -7.03 0.76
N LEU A 24 -3.66 -5.90 0.85
CA LEU A 24 -3.66 -4.88 -0.20
C LEU A 24 -2.26 -4.31 -0.44
N ILE A 25 -1.55 -3.92 0.62
CA ILE A 25 -0.19 -3.40 0.52
C ILE A 25 0.75 -4.46 -0.07
N ASP A 26 0.72 -5.71 0.41
CA ASP A 26 1.54 -6.81 -0.11
C ASP A 26 1.29 -7.03 -1.62
N SER A 27 0.04 -6.91 -2.08
CA SER A 27 -0.29 -7.00 -3.51
C SER A 27 0.27 -5.82 -4.32
N TYR A 28 0.26 -4.62 -3.74
CA TYR A 28 0.71 -3.40 -4.38
C TYR A 28 2.23 -3.34 -4.54
N VAL A 29 2.96 -3.80 -3.52
CA VAL A 29 4.43 -3.76 -3.45
C VAL A 29 5.09 -4.90 -4.22
N GLN A 30 4.33 -5.93 -4.59
CA GLN A 30 4.86 -7.09 -5.30
C GLN A 30 5.49 -6.65 -6.63
N GLY A 31 6.81 -6.84 -6.75
CA GLY A 31 7.57 -6.46 -7.94
C GLY A 31 7.89 -4.97 -8.06
N ARG A 32 7.67 -4.15 -7.02
CA ARG A 32 7.91 -2.70 -7.05
C ARG A 32 8.92 -2.26 -5.98
N PRO A 33 9.96 -1.49 -6.33
CA PRO A 33 10.79 -0.82 -5.34
C PRO A 33 9.98 0.31 -4.68
N LEU A 34 9.88 0.29 -3.35
CA LEU A 34 9.23 1.36 -2.61
C LEU A 34 10.20 2.49 -2.30
N ASN A 35 9.84 3.71 -2.70
CA ASN A 35 10.52 4.91 -2.21
C ASN A 35 10.06 5.23 -0.76
N PRO A 36 10.79 6.07 -0.01
CA PRO A 36 10.47 6.39 1.37
C PRO A 36 9.05 6.97 1.58
N SER A 37 8.52 7.73 0.61
CA SER A 37 7.17 8.28 0.67
C SER A 37 6.10 7.19 0.58
N ALA A 38 6.29 6.21 -0.31
CA ALA A 38 5.39 5.06 -0.43
C ALA A 38 5.41 4.21 0.84
N VAL A 39 6.59 3.97 1.43
CA VAL A 39 6.73 3.31 2.75
C VAL A 39 5.93 4.05 3.83
N TYR A 40 6.05 5.38 3.89
CA TYR A 40 5.32 6.21 4.85
C TYR A 40 3.80 6.10 4.68
N ILE A 41 3.30 6.12 3.44
CA ILE A 41 1.87 5.99 3.15
C ILE A 41 1.36 4.59 3.56
N CYS A 42 2.07 3.52 3.21
CA CYS A 42 1.72 2.16 3.63
C CYS A 42 1.62 2.03 5.16
N LYS A 43 2.59 2.59 5.91
CA LYS A 43 2.55 2.62 7.38
C LYS A 43 1.35 3.40 7.93
N THR A 44 1.02 4.51 7.27
CA THR A 44 -0.14 5.34 7.62
C THR A 44 -1.45 4.57 7.42
N MET A 45 -1.59 3.86 6.29
CA MET A 45 -2.76 3.03 6.00
C MET A 45 -2.96 1.95 7.07
N ILE A 46 -1.91 1.23 7.48
CA ILE A 46 -2.02 0.19 8.53
C ILE A 46 -2.48 0.80 9.86
N ASN A 47 -1.95 1.97 10.24
CA ASN A 47 -2.36 2.64 11.47
C ASN A 47 -3.83 3.11 11.44
N ILE A 48 -4.32 3.55 10.28
CA ILE A 48 -5.73 3.91 10.08
C ILE A 48 -6.61 2.67 10.17
N ALA A 49 -6.19 1.55 9.58
CA ALA A 49 -6.91 0.28 9.65
C ALA A 49 -7.01 -0.25 11.10
N ARG A 50 -5.93 -0.17 11.89
CA ARG A 50 -5.95 -0.48 13.33
C ARG A 50 -6.94 0.39 14.10
N ASN A 51 -7.01 1.67 13.79
CA ASN A 51 -7.99 2.58 14.40
C ASN A 51 -9.43 2.20 14.00
N PHE A 52 -9.65 1.83 12.74
CA PHE A 52 -10.93 1.31 12.27
C PHE A 52 -11.36 0.11 13.12
N ASP A 53 -10.49 -0.89 13.25
CA ASP A 53 -10.80 -2.12 14.00
C ASP A 53 -11.12 -1.81 15.47
N ALA A 54 -10.34 -0.92 16.10
CA ALA A 54 -10.56 -0.51 17.49
C ALA A 54 -11.88 0.26 17.71
N LEU A 55 -12.31 1.05 16.73
CA LEU A 55 -13.60 1.75 16.78
C LEU A 55 -14.76 0.80 16.52
N ASN A 56 -14.62 -0.07 15.51
CA ASN A 56 -15.63 -1.06 15.13
C ASN A 56 -15.93 -2.03 16.28
N ALA A 57 -14.90 -2.51 16.97
CA ALA A 57 -15.05 -3.37 18.16
C ALA A 57 -15.83 -2.71 19.30
N LYS A 58 -15.88 -1.37 19.34
CA LYS A 58 -16.64 -0.57 20.32
C LYS A 58 -18.01 -0.14 19.79
N GLY A 59 -18.44 -0.59 18.61
CA GLY A 59 -19.68 -0.18 17.95
C GLY A 59 -19.71 1.31 17.56
N ARG A 60 -18.54 1.94 17.38
CA ARG A 60 -18.44 3.36 17.01
C ARG A 60 -18.47 3.54 15.50
N ASP A 61 -18.94 4.70 15.04
CA ASP A 61 -18.88 5.07 13.63
C ASP A 61 -17.42 5.05 13.11
N THR A 62 -17.25 4.43 11.94
CA THR A 62 -15.98 4.23 11.27
C THR A 62 -15.89 4.91 9.90
N SER A 63 -16.96 5.57 9.46
CA SER A 63 -17.08 6.19 8.13
C SER A 63 -15.90 7.10 7.79
N ARG A 64 -15.54 7.99 8.73
CA ARG A 64 -14.41 8.93 8.56
C ARG A 64 -13.07 8.21 8.43
N VAL A 65 -12.85 7.14 9.19
CA VAL A 65 -11.59 6.38 9.16
C VAL A 65 -11.47 5.61 7.84
N MET A 66 -12.57 5.05 7.32
CA MET A 66 -12.59 4.44 5.99
C MET A 66 -12.35 5.44 4.87
N ALA A 67 -12.95 6.62 4.94
CA ALA A 67 -12.69 7.68 3.96
C ALA A 67 -11.21 8.07 3.94
N GLN A 68 -10.58 8.21 5.12
CA GLN A 68 -9.15 8.47 5.23
C GLN A 68 -8.30 7.34 4.64
N LEU A 69 -8.65 6.08 4.90
CA LEU A 69 -7.95 4.92 4.35
C LEU A 69 -7.99 4.92 2.81
N LEU A 70 -9.17 5.18 2.24
CA LEU A 70 -9.35 5.29 0.79
C LEU A 70 -8.51 6.43 0.19
N SER A 71 -8.51 7.61 0.82
CA SER A 71 -7.70 8.75 0.35
C SER A 71 -6.21 8.44 0.34
N TRP A 72 -5.69 7.76 1.38
CA TRP A 72 -4.27 7.39 1.40
C TRP A 72 -3.91 6.32 0.38
N TYR A 73 -4.81 5.37 0.11
CA TYR A 73 -4.61 4.41 -0.97
C TYR A 73 -4.56 5.10 -2.34
N GLN A 74 -5.44 6.06 -2.59
CA GLN A 74 -5.42 6.85 -3.83
C GLN A 74 -4.12 7.66 -3.96
N GLU A 75 -3.62 8.23 -2.86
CA GLU A 75 -2.35 8.94 -2.84
C GLU A 75 -1.15 8.01 -3.12
N LEU A 76 -1.20 6.77 -2.62
CA LEU A 76 -0.20 5.75 -2.91
C LEU A 76 -0.13 5.46 -4.41
N GLU A 77 -1.28 5.16 -5.03
CA GLU A 77 -1.40 4.94 -6.48
C GLU A 77 -0.89 6.13 -7.30
N ASN A 78 -1.21 7.36 -6.88
CA ASN A 78 -0.78 8.57 -7.58
C ASN A 78 0.74 8.80 -7.53
N LYS A 79 1.38 8.55 -6.36
CA LYS A 79 2.82 8.78 -6.17
C LYS A 79 3.70 7.63 -6.66
N SER A 80 3.14 6.45 -6.83
CA SER A 80 3.86 5.27 -7.30
C SER A 80 2.99 4.54 -8.32
N PRO A 81 2.75 5.18 -9.49
CA PRO A 81 1.96 4.56 -10.53
C PRO A 81 2.59 3.22 -10.90
N ALA A 82 1.76 2.25 -11.27
CA ALA A 82 2.25 1.02 -11.88
C ALA A 82 3.25 1.39 -12.97
N ALA A 83 4.39 0.69 -13.03
CA ALA A 83 5.28 0.80 -14.17
C ALA A 83 4.41 0.63 -15.40
N LYS A 84 4.29 1.66 -16.23
CA LYS A 84 3.61 1.52 -17.52
C LYS A 84 4.34 0.39 -18.20
N GLU A 85 3.61 -0.66 -18.60
CA GLU A 85 4.15 -1.59 -19.58
C GLU A 85 4.67 -0.72 -20.73
N LEU A 86 5.99 -0.75 -20.93
CA LEU A 86 6.59 0.03 -21.99
C LEU A 86 5.99 -0.48 -23.29
N ASP A 87 5.55 0.45 -24.14
CA ASP A 87 5.16 0.11 -25.51
C ASP A 87 6.25 -0.80 -26.10
N PRO A 88 5.88 -1.97 -26.67
CA PRO A 88 6.83 -2.86 -27.34
C PRO A 88 7.73 -2.12 -28.34
N ALA A 89 7.20 -1.11 -29.03
CA ALA A 89 7.98 -0.28 -29.95
C ALA A 89 9.03 0.59 -29.23
N LEU A 90 8.69 1.16 -28.08
CA LEU A 90 9.62 1.92 -27.25
C LEU A 90 10.70 1.01 -26.63
N THR A 91 10.33 -0.22 -26.28
CA THR A 91 11.26 -1.24 -25.78
C THR A 91 12.28 -1.64 -26.84
N ALA A 92 11.83 -1.82 -28.10
CA ALA A 92 12.71 -2.11 -29.23
C ALA A 92 13.68 -0.96 -29.52
N LEU A 93 13.19 0.29 -29.54
CA LEU A 93 14.03 1.48 -29.74
C LEU A 93 15.11 1.65 -28.66
N LEU A 94 14.77 1.38 -27.40
CA LEU A 94 15.74 1.45 -26.29
C LEU A 94 16.79 0.33 -26.35
N ALA A 95 16.45 -0.82 -26.94
CA ALA A 95 17.39 -1.91 -27.15
C ALA A 95 18.38 -1.60 -28.29
N GLU A 96 17.88 -1.04 -29.40
CA GLU A 96 18.72 -0.60 -30.53
C GLU A 96 19.68 0.53 -30.14
N ALA A 97 19.24 1.49 -29.31
CA ALA A 97 20.09 2.60 -28.86
C ALA A 97 21.22 2.19 -27.90
N LYS A 98 21.20 0.96 -27.38
CA LYS A 98 22.26 0.40 -26.52
C LYS A 98 23.25 -0.51 -27.25
N ALA A 99 22.99 -0.82 -28.53
CA ALA A 99 23.87 -1.60 -29.41
C ALA A 99 24.88 -0.70 -30.13
#